data_AF-A0A954W2J9-F1
#
_entry.id   AF-A0A954W2J9-F1
#
_cell.length_a   1.000
_cell.length_b   1.000
_cell.length_c   1.000
_cell.angle_alpha   90.00
_cell.angle_beta   90.00
_cell.angle_gamma   90.00
#
_symmetry.space_group_name_H-M   'P 1'
#
loop_
_entity.id
_entity.type
_entity.pdbx_description
1 polymer ?
#
loop_
_entity_poly.entity_id
_entity_poly.type
_entity_poly.pdbx_seq_one_letter_code
_entity_poly.pdbx_strand_id
1 'polypeptide(L)'
;FTWTVSTLLDDGAVIYINGIEWLRIGLPDGEITETTRANRGVSSATVEGPLVIPAELLVHGENIMAVDVRQVSATSNDVAFGLQLAASTTLSDPEVDRAIDLLHGLRISEVMYHPQDSESLEFIEVTNVLDHAINVRGIRLGGGVDATLGDALLSPGERAVVVANAAAFRTAYGQSVRILAEYDGQLRNSSERIQLQLPTPYDAMILDFEYDDAWYISTDGQGASLELRSTSVPVEAWRTVDAWQPSLRVGGTPGSPPIVLDGDVNRDSKLDILDVNLLCLHIRTNQQVPTSDVNGDGQVNDTDLSDLIGGVFQTSVGDVNLDGTFDSADLVLIFQAGEYEDSDLGNSQWSTGDWNCDGEFDSSDLVIAFQTGRYQA
;
A
#
# COMPACT_ATOMS: atom_id res chain seq x y z
N PHE A 1 21.47 17.08 -19.37
CA PHE A 1 22.82 17.00 -18.77
C PHE A 1 23.13 18.29 -18.03
N THR A 2 23.66 18.18 -16.82
CA THR A 2 24.32 19.26 -16.08
C THR A 2 25.82 19.05 -16.23
N TRP A 3 26.55 20.08 -16.68
CA TRP A 3 28.01 20.03 -16.82
C TRP A 3 28.66 20.82 -15.70
N THR A 4 29.67 20.25 -15.05
CA THR A 4 30.44 20.92 -13.99
C THR A 4 31.94 20.87 -14.27
N VAL A 5 32.64 21.92 -13.86
CA VAL A 5 34.10 22.02 -13.92
C VAL A 5 34.67 22.12 -12.50
N SER A 6 35.68 21.30 -12.23
CA SER A 6 36.60 21.51 -11.12
C SER A 6 38.00 21.76 -11.70
N THR A 7 38.73 22.75 -11.18
CA THR A 7 40.07 23.08 -11.67
C THR A 7 41.09 23.14 -10.54
N LEU A 8 42.22 22.48 -10.71
CA LEU A 8 43.43 22.69 -9.91
C LEU A 8 44.20 23.86 -10.52
N LEU A 9 44.43 24.92 -9.76
CA LEU A 9 45.02 26.16 -10.25
C LEU A 9 46.01 26.73 -9.25
N ASP A 10 47.11 27.27 -9.75
CA ASP A 10 48.05 28.06 -8.97
C ASP A 10 47.50 29.49 -8.74
N ASP A 11 47.94 30.46 -9.53
CA ASP A 11 47.63 31.87 -9.28
C ASP A 11 46.23 32.29 -9.77
N GLY A 12 46.02 32.33 -11.09
CA GLY A 12 44.77 32.78 -11.71
C GLY A 12 44.49 32.19 -13.09
N ALA A 13 43.22 32.13 -13.47
CA ALA A 13 42.78 31.70 -14.80
C ALA A 13 41.45 32.34 -15.20
N VAL A 14 41.27 32.50 -16.51
CA VAL A 14 39.97 32.82 -17.12
C VAL A 14 39.56 31.68 -18.05
N ILE A 15 38.30 31.28 -17.96
CA ILE A 15 37.71 30.17 -18.72
C ILE A 15 36.65 30.73 -19.66
N TYR A 16 36.77 30.37 -20.93
CA TYR A 16 35.84 30.70 -22.00
C TYR A 16 35.12 29.45 -22.47
N ILE A 17 33.82 29.58 -22.74
CA ILE A 17 33.01 28.56 -23.40
C ILE A 17 32.50 29.16 -24.71
N ASN A 18 32.83 28.51 -25.83
CA ASN A 18 32.47 28.95 -27.17
C ASN A 18 32.85 30.42 -27.46
N GLY A 19 34.00 30.86 -26.89
CA GLY A 19 34.51 32.22 -27.03
C GLY A 19 33.88 33.27 -26.10
N ILE A 20 32.92 32.88 -25.25
CA ILE A 20 32.31 33.76 -24.23
C ILE A 20 32.99 33.50 -22.89
N GLU A 21 33.42 34.56 -22.20
CA GLU A 21 33.98 34.45 -20.84
C GLU A 21 32.92 33.92 -19.88
N TRP A 22 33.20 32.78 -19.25
CA TRP A 22 32.31 32.18 -18.26
C TRP A 22 32.76 32.51 -16.84
N LEU A 23 34.04 32.24 -16.54
CA LEU A 23 34.54 32.22 -15.17
C LEU A 23 35.93 32.81 -15.10
N ARG A 24 36.14 33.67 -14.10
CA ARG A 24 37.43 34.28 -13.79
C ARG A 24 37.80 33.95 -12.35
N ILE A 25 38.99 33.40 -12.14
CA ILE A 25 39.52 33.01 -10.83
C ILE A 25 40.87 33.69 -10.65
N GLY A 26 41.04 34.48 -9.58
CA GLY A 26 42.35 35.07 -9.25
C GLY A 26 42.89 36.08 -10.28
N LEU A 27 42.01 36.72 -11.06
CA LEU A 27 42.39 37.75 -12.05
C LEU A 27 41.67 39.08 -11.77
N PRO A 28 42.28 40.23 -12.13
CA PRO A 28 41.64 41.54 -12.01
C PRO A 28 40.46 41.67 -12.99
N ASP A 29 39.57 42.64 -12.78
CA ASP A 29 38.53 42.98 -13.75
C ASP A 29 39.10 43.61 -15.02
N GLY A 30 38.30 43.62 -16.09
CA GLY A 30 38.63 44.28 -17.36
C GLY A 30 39.23 43.35 -18.42
N GLU A 31 39.71 43.95 -19.51
CA GLU A 31 40.25 43.23 -20.65
C GLU A 31 41.51 42.43 -20.27
N ILE A 32 41.55 41.16 -20.69
CA ILE A 32 42.71 40.30 -20.50
C ILE A 32 43.66 40.50 -21.69
N THR A 33 44.86 41.02 -21.42
CA THR A 33 45.94 41.24 -22.40
C THR A 33 47.13 40.33 -22.08
N GLU A 34 48.15 40.24 -22.93
CA GLU A 34 49.38 39.47 -22.64
C GLU A 34 50.12 39.95 -21.38
N THR A 35 49.89 41.20 -20.96
CA THR A 35 50.50 41.78 -19.76
C THR A 35 49.68 41.58 -18.49
N THR A 36 48.42 41.13 -18.62
CA THR A 36 47.57 40.86 -17.46
C THR A 36 48.18 39.77 -16.58
N ARG A 37 48.21 40.04 -15.27
CA ARG A 37 48.73 39.16 -14.21
C ARG A 37 47.60 38.76 -13.28
N ALA A 38 47.77 37.62 -12.61
CA ALA A 38 46.89 37.25 -11.51
C ALA A 38 46.99 38.28 -10.37
N ASN A 39 45.86 38.53 -9.71
CA ASN A 39 45.80 39.37 -8.50
C ASN A 39 45.82 38.52 -7.21
N ARG A 40 45.93 37.20 -7.36
CA ARG A 40 46.00 36.20 -6.31
C ARG A 40 47.22 35.32 -6.56
N GLY A 41 47.93 34.98 -5.50
CA GLY A 41 48.93 33.91 -5.53
C GLY A 41 48.70 32.92 -4.40
N VAL A 42 48.99 31.65 -4.66
CA VAL A 42 48.87 30.55 -3.70
C VAL A 42 50.23 29.89 -3.50
N SER A 43 50.50 29.30 -2.34
CA SER A 43 51.77 28.59 -2.11
C SER A 43 51.80 27.19 -2.72
N SER A 44 50.64 26.68 -3.14
CA SER A 44 50.47 25.40 -3.83
C SER A 44 49.14 25.45 -4.58
N ALA A 45 49.11 24.81 -5.74
CA ALA A 45 47.91 24.75 -6.57
C ALA A 45 46.70 24.25 -5.78
N THR A 46 45.58 24.96 -5.89
CA THR A 46 44.35 24.75 -5.13
C THR A 46 43.22 24.30 -6.06
N VAL A 47 42.37 23.39 -5.59
CA VAL A 47 41.19 22.94 -6.34
C VAL A 47 40.04 23.93 -6.14
N GLU A 48 39.46 24.37 -7.25
CA GLU A 48 38.28 25.23 -7.35
C GLU A 48 37.12 24.43 -7.94
N GLY A 49 35.91 24.61 -7.41
CA GLY A 49 34.69 23.93 -7.87
C GLY A 49 34.24 22.73 -7.02
N PRO A 50 33.27 21.92 -7.50
CA PRO A 50 32.69 21.96 -8.85
C PRO A 50 31.80 23.18 -9.11
N LEU A 51 31.95 23.80 -10.27
CA LEU A 51 31.15 24.93 -10.75
C LEU A 51 30.33 24.53 -11.97
N VAL A 52 29.04 24.89 -11.98
CA VAL A 52 28.11 24.53 -13.07
C VAL A 52 28.33 25.44 -14.27
N ILE A 53 28.52 24.86 -15.46
CA ILE A 53 28.53 25.62 -16.72
C ILE A 53 27.09 26.07 -17.04
N PRO A 54 26.81 27.38 -17.17
CA PRO A 54 25.50 27.88 -17.58
C PRO A 54 25.13 27.32 -18.96
N ALA A 55 23.90 26.81 -19.07
CA ALA A 55 23.44 26.10 -20.26
C ALA A 55 23.42 27.00 -21.50
N GLU A 56 23.21 28.31 -21.32
CA GLU A 56 23.22 29.32 -22.37
C GLU A 56 24.58 29.52 -23.05
N LEU A 57 25.68 29.08 -22.42
CA LEU A 57 27.00 29.11 -23.03
C LEU A 57 27.28 27.90 -23.91
N LEU A 58 26.45 26.85 -23.81
CA LEU A 58 26.61 25.61 -24.55
C LEU A 58 25.72 25.61 -25.81
N VAL A 59 26.23 25.01 -26.87
CA VAL A 59 25.51 24.79 -28.13
C VAL A 59 25.30 23.30 -28.37
N HIS A 60 24.31 22.96 -29.21
CA HIS A 60 24.16 21.58 -29.68
C HIS A 60 25.38 21.16 -30.52
N GLY A 61 26.00 20.04 -30.16
CA GLY A 61 27.16 19.50 -30.85
C GLY A 61 28.48 19.86 -30.17
N GLU A 62 29.50 20.19 -30.96
CA GLU A 62 30.83 20.48 -30.44
C GLU A 62 30.85 21.81 -29.67
N ASN A 63 31.45 21.79 -28.49
CA ASN A 63 31.66 22.97 -27.65
C ASN A 63 33.15 23.10 -27.38
N ILE A 64 33.66 24.32 -27.40
CA ILE A 64 35.07 24.62 -27.15
C ILE A 64 35.20 25.30 -25.79
N MET A 65 35.98 24.69 -24.90
CA MET A 65 36.43 25.32 -23.66
C MET A 65 37.88 25.77 -23.82
N ALA A 66 38.13 27.06 -23.65
CA ALA A 66 39.48 27.63 -23.65
C ALA A 66 39.82 28.17 -22.27
N VAL A 67 41.04 27.94 -21.81
CA VAL A 67 41.52 28.42 -20.51
C VAL A 67 42.81 29.18 -20.70
N ASP A 68 42.88 30.38 -20.12
CA ASP A 68 44.06 31.21 -20.10
C ASP A 68 44.54 31.36 -18.65
N VAL A 69 45.71 30.78 -18.36
CA VAL A 69 46.31 30.70 -17.02
C VAL A 69 47.34 31.81 -16.86
N ARG A 70 47.25 32.55 -15.76
CA ARG A 70 48.09 33.72 -15.46
C ARG A 70 48.77 33.56 -14.11
N GLN A 71 50.07 33.85 -14.10
CA GLN A 71 50.85 33.95 -12.88
C GLN A 71 50.83 35.38 -12.31
N VAL A 72 51.08 35.52 -11.01
CA VAL A 72 51.17 36.80 -10.29
C VAL A 72 52.44 37.59 -10.67
N SER A 73 53.50 36.88 -11.09
CA SER A 73 54.78 37.47 -11.49
C SER A 73 55.29 36.89 -12.81
N ALA A 74 55.98 37.72 -13.60
CA ALA A 74 56.67 37.31 -14.83
C ALA A 74 57.90 36.42 -14.58
N THR A 75 58.36 36.34 -13.33
CA THR A 75 59.51 35.51 -12.92
C THR A 75 59.10 34.29 -12.12
N SER A 76 57.80 33.92 -12.11
CA SER A 76 57.37 32.69 -11.45
C SER A 76 58.00 31.47 -12.12
N ASN A 77 58.40 30.49 -11.33
CA ASN A 77 59.12 29.30 -11.78
C ASN A 77 58.27 28.03 -11.81
N ASP A 78 57.02 28.13 -11.37
CA ASP A 78 56.01 27.09 -11.46
C ASP A 78 54.75 27.58 -12.18
N VAL A 79 53.97 26.62 -12.66
CA VAL A 79 52.62 26.81 -13.19
C VAL A 79 51.91 25.46 -13.03
N ALA A 80 50.69 25.49 -12.49
CA ALA A 80 49.88 24.29 -12.36
C ALA A 80 48.47 24.58 -12.85
N PHE A 81 48.02 23.72 -13.75
CA PHE A 81 46.65 23.70 -14.23
C PHE A 81 46.20 22.25 -14.43
N GLY A 82 45.09 21.90 -13.80
CA GLY A 82 44.38 20.65 -14.05
C GLY A 82 42.90 20.94 -14.13
N LEU A 83 42.20 20.30 -15.06
CA LEU A 83 40.76 20.50 -15.22
C LEU A 83 40.04 19.16 -15.29
N GLN A 84 38.97 19.06 -14.52
CA GLN A 84 38.01 17.98 -14.60
C GLN A 84 36.68 18.55 -15.09
N LEU A 85 36.19 18.01 -16.19
CA LEU A 85 34.83 18.23 -16.70
C LEU A 85 33.99 16.99 -16.37
N ALA A 86 32.85 17.18 -15.71
CA ALA A 86 31.89 16.11 -15.44
C ALA A 86 30.54 16.45 -16.05
N ALA A 87 29.87 15.44 -16.61
CA ALA A 87 28.48 15.50 -17.02
C ALA A 87 27.65 14.59 -16.12
N SER A 88 26.57 15.11 -15.55
CA SER A 88 25.52 14.31 -14.93
C SER A 88 24.22 14.48 -15.69
N THR A 89 23.40 13.43 -15.70
CA THR A 89 22.02 13.53 -16.19
C THR A 89 21.15 12.70 -15.26
N THR A 90 19.98 13.21 -14.92
CA THR A 90 18.89 12.40 -14.39
C THR A 90 18.17 11.81 -15.60
N LEU A 91 18.27 10.49 -15.76
CA LEU A 91 17.42 9.75 -16.70
C LEU A 91 16.20 9.30 -15.91
N SER A 92 15.12 10.06 -15.96
CA SER A 92 13.78 9.52 -15.70
C SER A 92 13.32 8.92 -17.03
N ASP A 93 13.46 7.61 -17.20
CA ASP A 93 12.84 6.91 -18.33
C ASP A 93 11.38 6.68 -17.94
N PRO A 94 10.39 7.28 -18.63
CA PRO A 94 8.99 7.13 -18.27
C PRO A 94 8.51 5.67 -18.23
N GLU A 95 9.13 4.76 -18.99
CA GLU A 95 8.80 3.34 -18.91
C GLU A 95 9.42 2.66 -17.69
N VAL A 96 10.59 3.13 -17.21
CA VAL A 96 11.17 2.68 -15.94
C VAL A 96 10.36 3.20 -14.77
N ASP A 97 10.00 4.48 -14.77
CA ASP A 97 9.16 5.07 -13.71
C ASP A 97 7.81 4.35 -13.64
N ARG A 98 7.16 4.13 -14.79
CA ARG A 98 5.93 3.35 -14.86
C ARG A 98 6.12 1.91 -14.36
N ALA A 99 7.25 1.26 -14.67
CA ALA A 99 7.53 -0.08 -14.17
C ALA A 99 7.67 -0.11 -12.64
N ILE A 100 8.29 0.91 -12.05
CA ILE A 100 8.39 1.07 -10.59
C ILE A 100 7.00 1.29 -9.98
N ASP A 101 6.19 2.17 -10.58
CA ASP A 101 4.82 2.42 -10.13
C ASP A 101 3.98 1.13 -10.19
N LEU A 102 4.12 0.35 -11.26
CA LEU A 102 3.43 -0.94 -11.38
C LEU A 102 3.84 -1.93 -10.29
N LEU A 103 5.14 -2.07 -10.01
CA LEU A 103 5.64 -2.95 -8.96
C LEU A 103 5.13 -2.55 -7.57
N HIS A 104 5.04 -1.24 -7.28
CA HIS A 104 4.60 -0.75 -5.97
C HIS A 104 3.08 -0.56 -5.85
N GLY A 105 2.39 -0.38 -6.97
CA GLY A 105 1.04 0.15 -7.00
C GLY A 105 -0.04 -0.81 -7.48
N LEU A 106 0.28 -1.72 -8.41
CA LEU A 106 -0.74 -2.62 -8.94
C LEU A 106 -0.83 -3.90 -8.11
N ARG A 107 -2.05 -4.29 -7.79
CA ARG A 107 -2.33 -5.27 -6.75
C ARG A 107 -3.56 -6.08 -7.10
N ILE A 108 -3.55 -7.40 -6.86
CA ILE A 108 -4.75 -8.25 -7.00
C ILE A 108 -5.63 -8.07 -5.76
N SER A 109 -6.85 -7.56 -5.92
CA SER A 109 -7.71 -7.23 -4.79
C SER A 109 -8.90 -8.17 -4.58
N GLU A 110 -9.25 -8.96 -5.59
CA GLU A 110 -10.35 -9.92 -5.51
C GLU A 110 -10.17 -11.04 -6.55
N VAL A 111 -10.54 -12.26 -6.19
CA VAL A 111 -10.53 -13.42 -7.09
C VAL A 111 -11.83 -14.21 -6.92
N MET A 112 -12.60 -14.34 -8.01
CA MET A 112 -13.73 -15.25 -8.10
C MET A 112 -13.30 -16.50 -8.88
N TYR A 113 -12.86 -17.54 -8.18
CA TYR A 113 -12.32 -18.75 -8.79
C TYR A 113 -13.31 -19.92 -8.91
N HIS A 114 -14.42 -19.88 -8.16
CA HIS A 114 -15.49 -20.88 -8.24
C HIS A 114 -16.85 -20.22 -7.97
N PRO A 115 -17.38 -19.46 -8.94
CA PRO A 115 -18.70 -18.83 -8.81
C PRO A 115 -19.82 -19.88 -8.67
N GLN A 116 -20.87 -19.54 -7.92
CA GLN A 116 -22.00 -20.44 -7.67
C GLN A 116 -22.77 -20.85 -8.95
N ASP A 117 -22.85 -19.95 -9.93
CA ASP A 117 -23.71 -20.15 -11.11
C ASP A 117 -22.96 -20.73 -12.32
N SER A 118 -21.84 -20.11 -12.71
CA SER A 118 -21.12 -20.46 -13.94
C SER A 118 -19.69 -19.98 -13.92
N GLU A 119 -18.76 -20.85 -14.32
CA GLU A 119 -17.32 -20.54 -14.52
C GLU A 119 -17.08 -19.38 -15.49
N SER A 120 -18.05 -19.06 -16.35
CA SER A 120 -17.98 -17.85 -17.19
C SER A 120 -18.01 -16.54 -16.42
N LEU A 121 -18.34 -16.59 -15.13
CA LEU A 121 -18.32 -15.46 -14.20
C LEU A 121 -17.04 -15.38 -13.36
N GLU A 122 -16.07 -16.27 -13.59
CA GLU A 122 -14.75 -16.12 -12.96
C GLU A 122 -14.08 -14.79 -13.36
N PHE A 123 -13.38 -14.19 -12.41
CA PHE A 123 -12.61 -12.96 -12.64
C PHE A 123 -11.47 -12.80 -11.64
N ILE A 124 -10.50 -11.97 -12.03
CA ILE A 124 -9.42 -11.45 -11.19
C ILE A 124 -9.51 -9.93 -11.21
N GLU A 125 -9.66 -9.31 -10.04
CA GLU A 125 -9.66 -7.87 -9.88
C GLU A 125 -8.25 -7.35 -9.55
N VAL A 126 -7.88 -6.24 -10.17
CA VAL A 126 -6.71 -5.45 -9.80
C VAL A 126 -7.10 -4.05 -9.35
N THR A 127 -6.33 -3.51 -8.40
CA THR A 127 -6.48 -2.15 -7.87
C THR A 127 -5.15 -1.40 -7.93
N ASN A 128 -5.24 -0.08 -8.13
CA ASN A 128 -4.12 0.84 -7.94
C ASN A 128 -4.09 1.32 -6.48
N VAL A 129 -3.01 1.04 -5.74
CA VAL A 129 -2.83 1.46 -4.34
C VAL A 129 -1.97 2.71 -4.15
N LEU A 130 -1.49 3.32 -5.24
CA LEU A 130 -0.78 4.59 -5.19
C LEU A 130 -1.74 5.79 -5.13
N ASP A 131 -1.18 6.94 -4.80
CA ASP A 131 -1.87 8.24 -4.73
C ASP A 131 -1.99 8.96 -6.08
N HIS A 132 -1.47 8.35 -7.16
CA HIS A 132 -1.55 8.84 -8.53
C HIS A 132 -1.94 7.72 -9.49
N ALA A 133 -2.33 8.11 -10.71
CA ALA A 133 -2.83 7.16 -11.69
C ALA A 133 -1.71 6.35 -12.37
N ILE A 134 -1.92 5.05 -12.58
CA ILE A 134 -0.95 4.14 -13.20
C ILE A 134 -1.50 3.59 -14.51
N ASN A 135 -0.67 3.55 -15.55
CA ASN A 135 -1.04 2.91 -16.82
C ASN A 135 -0.67 1.42 -16.82
N VAL A 136 -1.68 0.55 -16.94
CA VAL A 136 -1.56 -0.91 -16.88
C VAL A 136 -1.28 -1.59 -18.22
N ARG A 137 -0.99 -0.81 -19.26
CA ARG A 137 -0.71 -1.32 -20.61
C ARG A 137 0.35 -2.42 -20.61
N GLY A 138 0.01 -3.54 -21.23
CA GLY A 138 0.93 -4.62 -21.58
C GLY A 138 1.32 -5.52 -20.40
N ILE A 139 0.68 -5.37 -19.24
CA ILE A 139 0.88 -6.28 -18.11
C ILE A 139 0.44 -7.66 -18.54
N ARG A 140 1.20 -8.67 -18.13
CA ARG A 140 0.95 -10.06 -18.47
C ARG A 140 0.39 -10.78 -17.25
N LEU A 141 -0.82 -11.28 -17.40
CA LEU A 141 -1.41 -12.24 -16.48
C LEU A 141 -1.01 -13.64 -16.96
N GLY A 142 -0.50 -14.47 -16.05
CA GLY A 142 -0.07 -15.84 -16.33
C GLY A 142 -0.33 -16.77 -15.15
N GLY A 143 0.10 -18.01 -15.29
CA GLY A 143 -0.13 -19.08 -14.32
C GLY A 143 -1.17 -20.07 -14.86
N GLY A 144 -2.33 -20.18 -14.20
CA GLY A 144 -3.45 -20.98 -14.70
C GLY A 144 -4.27 -20.35 -15.83
N VAL A 145 -4.17 -19.03 -15.97
CA VAL A 145 -4.85 -18.24 -17.01
C VAL A 145 -3.87 -17.28 -17.67
N ASP A 146 -4.11 -16.96 -18.93
CA ASP A 146 -3.23 -16.10 -19.74
C ASP A 146 -3.99 -14.88 -20.27
N ALA A 147 -3.47 -13.69 -20.03
CA ALA A 147 -3.98 -12.46 -20.65
C ALA A 147 -2.90 -11.39 -20.78
N THR A 148 -3.10 -10.45 -21.70
CA THR A 148 -2.33 -9.21 -21.74
C THR A 148 -3.28 -8.03 -21.61
N LEU A 149 -3.03 -7.18 -20.62
CA LEU A 149 -3.89 -6.03 -20.32
C LEU A 149 -3.76 -4.96 -21.41
N GLY A 150 -4.91 -4.42 -21.82
CA GLY A 150 -4.99 -3.31 -22.77
C GLY A 150 -4.44 -2.00 -22.21
N ASP A 151 -4.36 -0.97 -23.06
CA ASP A 151 -3.97 0.38 -22.64
C ASP A 151 -5.06 1.03 -21.80
N ALA A 152 -4.77 1.24 -20.53
CA ALA A 152 -5.72 1.72 -19.54
C ALA A 152 -5.00 2.45 -18.41
N LEU A 153 -5.48 3.65 -18.07
CA LEU A 153 -5.04 4.38 -16.89
C LEU A 153 -5.99 4.07 -15.73
N LEU A 154 -5.48 3.56 -14.60
CA LEU A 154 -6.22 3.35 -13.37
C LEU A 154 -5.92 4.48 -12.37
N SER A 155 -6.96 5.16 -11.92
CA SER A 155 -6.89 6.23 -10.91
C SER A 155 -6.55 5.65 -9.52
N PRO A 156 -6.13 6.48 -8.54
CA PRO A 156 -5.93 6.04 -7.16
C PRO A 156 -7.15 5.31 -6.60
N GLY A 157 -6.96 4.09 -6.11
CA GLY A 157 -8.04 3.23 -5.59
C GLY A 157 -9.00 2.69 -6.64
N GLU A 158 -8.81 2.99 -7.94
CA GLU A 158 -9.65 2.44 -9.00
C GLU A 158 -9.41 0.94 -9.15
N ARG A 159 -10.51 0.19 -9.27
CA ARG A 159 -10.56 -1.26 -9.39
C ARG A 159 -11.09 -1.66 -10.75
N ALA A 160 -10.47 -2.68 -11.34
CA ALA A 160 -10.85 -3.18 -12.65
C ALA A 160 -10.55 -4.69 -12.75
N VAL A 161 -11.29 -5.38 -13.61
CA VAL A 161 -11.28 -6.85 -13.67
C VAL A 161 -10.68 -7.38 -14.98
N VAL A 162 -10.06 -8.55 -14.88
CA VAL A 162 -9.76 -9.45 -16.00
C VAL A 162 -10.71 -10.64 -15.86
N VAL A 163 -11.46 -11.00 -16.90
CA VAL A 163 -12.62 -11.88 -16.79
C VAL A 163 -12.52 -13.11 -17.69
N ALA A 164 -13.18 -14.21 -17.32
CA ALA A 164 -13.31 -15.37 -18.21
C ALA A 164 -14.17 -15.07 -19.45
N ASN A 165 -15.26 -14.32 -19.27
CA ASN A 165 -16.17 -13.96 -20.35
C ASN A 165 -16.83 -12.60 -20.09
N ALA A 166 -16.48 -11.59 -20.89
CA ALA A 166 -16.98 -10.23 -20.71
C ALA A 166 -18.48 -10.14 -20.96
N ALA A 167 -19.05 -10.89 -21.90
CA ALA A 167 -20.49 -10.85 -22.16
C ALA A 167 -21.31 -11.41 -20.98
N ALA A 168 -20.88 -12.53 -20.40
CA ALA A 168 -21.49 -13.12 -19.21
C ALA A 168 -21.30 -12.20 -17.99
N PHE A 169 -20.09 -11.70 -17.78
CA PHE A 169 -19.77 -10.77 -16.70
C PHE A 169 -20.64 -9.50 -16.76
N ARG A 170 -20.79 -8.88 -17.94
CA ARG A 170 -21.66 -7.71 -18.14
C ARG A 170 -23.13 -8.00 -17.85
N THR A 171 -23.58 -9.23 -18.09
CA THR A 171 -24.95 -9.65 -17.79
C THR A 171 -25.17 -9.77 -16.28
N ALA A 172 -24.20 -10.29 -15.54
CA ALA A 172 -24.27 -10.46 -14.09
C ALA A 172 -24.02 -9.17 -13.30
N TYR A 173 -22.99 -8.40 -13.68
CA TYR A 173 -22.47 -7.26 -12.90
C TYR A 173 -22.77 -5.88 -13.50
N GLY A 174 -23.33 -5.83 -14.71
CA GLY A 174 -23.67 -4.58 -15.40
C GLY A 174 -22.48 -3.90 -16.09
N GLN A 175 -22.68 -2.64 -16.47
CA GLN A 175 -21.77 -1.89 -17.37
C GLN A 175 -20.76 -0.97 -16.63
N SER A 176 -20.91 -0.79 -15.32
CA SER A 176 -20.09 0.15 -14.54
C SER A 176 -18.68 -0.37 -14.24
N VAL A 177 -18.53 -1.68 -14.00
CA VAL A 177 -17.23 -2.28 -13.68
C VAL A 177 -16.30 -2.21 -14.89
N ARG A 178 -15.05 -1.78 -14.70
CA ARG A 178 -14.09 -1.69 -15.80
C ARG A 178 -13.48 -3.06 -16.08
N ILE A 179 -13.59 -3.53 -17.33
CA ILE A 179 -12.94 -4.77 -17.79
C ILE A 179 -11.66 -4.40 -18.54
N LEU A 180 -10.52 -4.96 -18.14
CA LEU A 180 -9.20 -4.71 -18.73
C LEU A 180 -8.85 -5.68 -19.86
N ALA A 181 -9.30 -6.94 -19.73
CA ALA A 181 -9.16 -7.99 -20.75
C ALA A 181 -10.09 -9.18 -20.44
N GLU A 182 -10.33 -10.01 -21.45
CA GLU A 182 -10.72 -11.41 -21.25
C GLU A 182 -9.44 -12.26 -21.18
N TYR A 183 -9.41 -13.30 -20.34
CA TYR A 183 -8.29 -14.24 -20.28
C TYR A 183 -8.59 -15.56 -21.00
N ASP A 184 -7.54 -16.22 -21.49
CA ASP A 184 -7.58 -17.60 -21.96
C ASP A 184 -7.29 -18.57 -20.78
N GLY A 185 -7.86 -19.77 -20.85
CA GLY A 185 -7.75 -20.76 -19.78
C GLY A 185 -8.93 -20.74 -18.82
N GLN A 186 -8.76 -21.33 -17.64
CA GLN A 186 -9.77 -21.37 -16.58
C GLN A 186 -9.06 -21.42 -15.23
N LEU A 187 -9.58 -20.71 -14.23
CA LEU A 187 -9.13 -20.88 -12.86
C LEU A 187 -9.52 -22.26 -12.35
N ARG A 188 -8.68 -22.88 -11.53
CA ARG A 188 -9.00 -24.19 -10.93
C ARG A 188 -9.75 -23.98 -9.64
N ASN A 189 -10.87 -24.67 -9.48
CA ASN A 189 -11.70 -24.52 -8.30
C ASN A 189 -10.95 -24.92 -7.01
N SER A 190 -9.97 -25.83 -7.09
CA SER A 190 -9.23 -26.27 -5.91
C SER A 190 -8.09 -25.35 -5.47
N SER A 191 -7.26 -24.91 -6.43
CA SER A 191 -6.07 -24.10 -6.20
C SER A 191 -5.43 -23.79 -7.55
N GLU A 192 -5.01 -22.55 -7.73
CA GLU A 192 -4.27 -22.12 -8.92
C GLU A 192 -3.29 -21.00 -8.58
N ARG A 193 -2.18 -20.99 -9.31
CA ARG A 193 -1.19 -19.92 -9.23
C ARG A 193 -1.54 -18.83 -10.23
N ILE A 194 -1.61 -17.58 -9.75
CA ILE A 194 -1.86 -16.38 -10.55
C ILE A 194 -0.61 -15.49 -10.49
N GLN A 195 -0.12 -15.12 -11.67
CA GLN A 195 1.10 -14.34 -11.84
C GLN A 195 0.79 -13.05 -12.58
N LEU A 196 1.07 -11.91 -11.94
CA LEU A 196 0.96 -10.59 -12.55
C LEU A 196 2.36 -10.07 -12.84
N GLN A 197 2.73 -10.03 -14.12
CA GLN A 197 4.09 -9.74 -14.56
C GLN A 197 4.18 -8.40 -15.31
N LEU A 198 5.31 -7.72 -15.16
CA LEU A 198 5.60 -6.51 -15.93
C LEU A 198 5.55 -6.75 -17.46
N PRO A 199 5.25 -5.69 -18.24
CA PRO A 199 5.34 -5.73 -19.69
C PRO A 199 6.76 -6.02 -20.20
N THR A 200 6.88 -6.60 -21.40
CA THR A 200 8.17 -6.74 -22.07
C THR A 200 8.84 -5.37 -22.24
N PRO A 201 10.19 -5.26 -22.11
CA PRO A 201 11.15 -6.35 -21.99
C PRO A 201 11.45 -6.80 -20.54
N TYR A 202 10.73 -6.29 -19.55
CA TYR A 202 11.01 -6.62 -18.15
C TYR A 202 10.54 -8.03 -17.80
N ASP A 203 11.36 -8.77 -17.06
CA ASP A 203 11.07 -10.14 -16.58
C ASP A 203 10.91 -10.16 -15.06
N ALA A 204 10.19 -9.18 -14.51
CA ALA A 204 9.93 -9.06 -13.07
C ALA A 204 8.44 -9.24 -12.78
N MET A 205 8.16 -9.92 -11.66
CA MET A 205 6.81 -10.14 -11.19
C MET A 205 6.35 -8.95 -10.33
N ILE A 206 5.16 -8.42 -10.63
CA ILE A 206 4.45 -7.51 -9.73
C ILE A 206 3.93 -8.30 -8.55
N LEU A 207 3.29 -9.45 -8.82
CA LEU A 207 2.71 -10.30 -7.80
C LEU A 207 2.67 -11.76 -8.26
N ASP A 208 2.97 -12.67 -7.34
CA ASP A 208 2.96 -14.11 -7.54
C ASP A 208 2.19 -14.75 -6.37
N PHE A 209 1.00 -15.24 -6.66
CA PHE A 209 -0.01 -15.61 -5.66
C PHE A 209 -0.61 -16.97 -6.01
N GLU A 210 -0.95 -17.75 -4.99
CA GLU A 210 -1.65 -19.02 -5.13
C GLU A 210 -2.75 -19.03 -4.08
N TYR A 211 -4.00 -19.21 -4.53
CA TYR A 211 -5.12 -19.43 -3.63
C TYR A 211 -5.32 -20.93 -3.40
N ASP A 212 -6.07 -21.27 -2.36
CA ASP A 212 -6.40 -22.64 -1.99
C ASP A 212 -7.85 -22.67 -1.49
N ASP A 213 -8.65 -23.63 -1.98
CA ASP A 213 -10.06 -23.80 -1.66
C ASP A 213 -10.31 -24.08 -0.16
N ALA A 214 -9.30 -24.60 0.54
CA ALA A 214 -9.37 -24.84 1.98
C ALA A 214 -9.26 -23.57 2.82
N TRP A 215 -8.92 -22.41 2.22
CA TRP A 215 -8.85 -21.14 2.96
C TRP A 215 -10.21 -20.75 3.49
N TYR A 216 -11.23 -20.75 2.62
CA TYR A 216 -12.59 -20.35 2.98
C TYR A 216 -13.60 -21.15 2.16
N ILE A 217 -14.34 -22.04 2.82
CA ILE A 217 -15.35 -22.90 2.19
C ILE A 217 -16.43 -22.11 1.43
N SER A 218 -16.77 -20.89 1.89
CA SER A 218 -17.75 -20.03 1.21
C SER A 218 -17.27 -19.51 -0.15
N THR A 219 -15.96 -19.52 -0.40
CA THR A 219 -15.36 -19.08 -1.68
C THR A 219 -15.30 -20.19 -2.74
N ASP A 220 -15.58 -21.43 -2.34
CA ASP A 220 -15.54 -22.62 -3.20
C ASP A 220 -16.96 -23.02 -3.65
N GLY A 221 -17.53 -22.24 -4.58
CA GLY A 221 -18.82 -22.58 -5.21
C GLY A 221 -20.07 -22.15 -4.42
N GLN A 222 -19.92 -21.55 -3.23
CA GLN A 222 -21.05 -20.98 -2.47
C GLN A 222 -21.32 -19.51 -2.79
N GLY A 223 -20.56 -18.94 -3.73
CA GLY A 223 -20.83 -17.64 -4.33
C GLY A 223 -20.02 -16.48 -3.76
N ALA A 224 -19.29 -16.63 -2.67
CA ALA A 224 -18.34 -15.59 -2.24
C ALA A 224 -17.10 -15.60 -3.14
N SER A 225 -16.55 -14.44 -3.44
CA SER A 225 -15.18 -14.31 -3.95
C SER A 225 -14.18 -14.25 -2.80
N LEU A 226 -12.90 -14.44 -3.11
CA LEU A 226 -11.80 -14.16 -2.20
C LEU A 226 -11.38 -12.70 -2.33
N GLU A 227 -11.52 -11.90 -1.28
CA GLU A 227 -11.29 -10.46 -1.25
C GLU A 227 -10.10 -10.10 -0.36
N LEU A 228 -9.22 -9.20 -0.83
CA LEU A 228 -8.10 -8.73 -0.03
C LEU A 228 -8.60 -7.82 1.09
N ARG A 229 -8.30 -8.17 2.35
CA ARG A 229 -8.78 -7.44 3.53
C ARG A 229 -8.38 -5.97 3.55
N SER A 230 -7.13 -5.70 3.20
CA SER A 230 -6.61 -4.33 3.17
C SER A 230 -5.51 -4.17 2.15
N THR A 231 -5.57 -3.07 1.40
CA THR A 231 -4.53 -2.68 0.44
C THR A 231 -3.26 -2.14 1.11
N SER A 232 -3.24 -1.98 2.44
CA SER A 232 -2.07 -1.51 3.19
C SER A 232 -1.16 -2.62 3.71
N VAL A 233 -1.54 -3.90 3.57
CA VAL A 233 -0.69 -5.01 4.04
C VAL A 233 0.55 -5.19 3.14
N PRO A 234 1.72 -5.55 3.69
CA PRO A 234 2.94 -5.80 2.91
C PRO A 234 2.72 -6.88 1.85
N VAL A 235 3.31 -6.74 0.66
CA VAL A 235 3.09 -7.64 -0.50
C VAL A 235 3.31 -9.11 -0.17
N GLU A 236 4.21 -9.41 0.74
CA GLU A 236 4.52 -10.76 1.19
C GLU A 236 3.34 -11.44 1.91
N ALA A 237 2.54 -10.65 2.64
CA ALA A 237 1.36 -11.15 3.35
C ALA A 237 0.23 -11.54 2.40
N TRP A 238 0.24 -11.08 1.15
CA TRP A 238 -0.82 -11.35 0.17
C TRP A 238 -0.85 -12.81 -0.25
N ARG A 239 0.18 -13.58 0.13
CA ARG A 239 0.28 -15.02 -0.14
C ARG A 239 -0.20 -15.87 1.02
N THR A 240 -0.75 -15.26 2.07
CA THR A 240 -1.24 -15.96 3.27
C THR A 240 -2.74 -15.75 3.42
N VAL A 241 -3.43 -16.77 3.93
CA VAL A 241 -4.88 -16.74 4.17
C VAL A 241 -5.32 -15.50 4.98
N ASP A 242 -4.51 -15.06 5.96
CA ASP A 242 -4.82 -13.92 6.83
C ASP A 242 -4.97 -12.57 6.11
N ALA A 243 -4.42 -12.41 4.91
CA ALA A 243 -4.56 -11.18 4.12
C ALA A 243 -5.87 -11.14 3.32
N TRP A 244 -6.59 -12.25 3.24
CA TRP A 244 -7.80 -12.42 2.45
C TRP A 244 -9.00 -12.74 3.33
N GLN A 245 -10.19 -12.51 2.79
CA GLN A 245 -11.47 -12.82 3.42
C GLN A 245 -12.46 -13.31 2.37
N PRO A 246 -13.48 -14.10 2.75
CA PRO A 246 -14.60 -14.34 1.88
C PRO A 246 -15.42 -13.05 1.71
N SER A 247 -15.90 -12.79 0.50
CA SER A 247 -16.86 -11.72 0.27
C SER A 247 -18.17 -11.97 1.01
N LEU A 248 -18.71 -10.90 1.60
CA LEU A 248 -20.05 -10.90 2.21
C LEU A 248 -21.18 -10.84 1.18
N ARG A 249 -20.85 -10.63 -0.10
CA ARG A 249 -21.82 -10.54 -1.18
C ARG A 249 -21.67 -11.75 -2.10
N VAL A 250 -22.78 -12.43 -2.36
CA VAL A 250 -22.84 -13.43 -3.43
C VAL A 250 -22.49 -12.76 -4.76
N GLY A 251 -21.53 -13.35 -5.48
CA GLY A 251 -20.94 -12.77 -6.69
C GLY A 251 -19.75 -11.86 -6.41
N GLY A 252 -19.37 -11.59 -5.16
CA GLY A 252 -18.23 -10.73 -4.82
C GLY A 252 -18.51 -9.23 -4.94
N THR A 253 -17.47 -8.41 -4.79
CA THR A 253 -17.50 -6.95 -4.85
C THR A 253 -16.83 -6.28 -6.05
N PRO A 254 -16.89 -6.83 -7.29
CA PRO A 254 -16.06 -6.32 -8.38
C PRO A 254 -16.33 -4.85 -8.70
N GLY A 255 -15.25 -4.09 -8.84
CA GLY A 255 -15.23 -2.65 -9.01
C GLY A 255 -15.42 -1.85 -7.72
N SER A 256 -15.48 -2.49 -6.55
CA SER A 256 -15.69 -1.85 -5.25
C SER A 256 -14.75 -2.44 -4.19
N PRO A 257 -14.45 -1.69 -3.10
CA PRO A 257 -13.80 -2.29 -1.95
C PRO A 257 -14.65 -3.40 -1.31
N PRO A 258 -14.01 -4.35 -0.60
CA PRO A 258 -14.70 -5.33 0.23
C PRO A 258 -15.68 -4.67 1.19
N ILE A 259 -16.79 -5.34 1.45
CA ILE A 259 -17.67 -4.94 2.56
C ILE A 259 -16.96 -5.35 3.84
N VAL A 260 -16.74 -4.40 4.74
CA VAL A 260 -16.21 -4.65 6.08
C VAL A 260 -17.39 -4.63 7.05
N LEU A 261 -17.50 -5.65 7.89
CA LEU A 261 -18.42 -5.64 9.04
C LEU A 261 -17.73 -4.89 10.17
N ASP A 262 -18.23 -3.69 10.47
CA ASP A 262 -17.82 -3.00 11.69
C ASP A 262 -18.15 -3.91 12.88
N GLY A 263 -17.17 -4.15 13.75
CA GLY A 263 -17.33 -5.05 14.90
C GLY A 263 -17.09 -6.54 14.65
N ASP A 264 -16.71 -6.99 13.44
CA ASP A 264 -16.18 -8.34 13.22
C ASP A 264 -14.73 -8.41 13.76
N VAL A 265 -14.62 -8.67 15.06
CA VAL A 265 -13.38 -8.61 15.81
C VAL A 265 -12.48 -9.80 15.46
N ASN A 266 -13.09 -10.98 15.26
CA ASN A 266 -12.38 -12.23 15.00
C ASN A 266 -12.07 -12.46 13.51
N ARG A 267 -12.62 -11.63 12.61
CA ARG A 267 -12.40 -11.62 11.16
C ARG A 267 -12.95 -12.83 10.41
N ASP A 268 -13.96 -13.51 10.96
CA ASP A 268 -14.60 -14.66 10.33
C ASP A 268 -15.75 -14.29 9.39
N SER A 269 -15.96 -12.99 9.16
CA SER A 269 -17.01 -12.44 8.29
C SER A 269 -18.42 -12.69 8.83
N LYS A 270 -18.54 -12.91 10.13
CA LYS A 270 -19.80 -12.88 10.86
C LYS A 270 -19.70 -11.85 11.97
N LEU A 271 -20.88 -11.44 12.41
CA LEU A 271 -21.03 -10.56 13.55
C LEU A 271 -21.84 -11.36 14.56
N ASP A 272 -21.16 -11.95 15.54
CA ASP A 272 -21.79 -12.81 16.53
C ASP A 272 -21.16 -12.70 17.93
N ILE A 273 -21.61 -13.54 18.86
CA ILE A 273 -21.20 -13.47 20.26
C ILE A 273 -19.69 -13.71 20.45
N LEU A 274 -19.02 -14.38 19.50
CA LEU A 274 -17.59 -14.62 19.56
C LEU A 274 -16.79 -13.32 19.38
N ASP A 275 -17.32 -12.34 18.64
CA ASP A 275 -16.70 -11.02 18.52
C ASP A 275 -16.73 -10.27 19.83
N VAL A 276 -17.87 -10.33 20.54
CA VAL A 276 -18.03 -9.72 21.87
C VAL A 276 -17.10 -10.37 22.87
N ASN A 277 -17.04 -11.71 22.91
CA ASN A 277 -16.15 -12.46 23.80
C ASN A 277 -14.68 -12.13 23.53
N LEU A 278 -14.29 -12.04 22.25
CA LEU A 278 -12.92 -11.70 21.87
C LEU A 278 -12.57 -10.25 22.19
N LEU A 279 -13.51 -9.31 22.01
CA LEU A 279 -13.32 -7.93 22.43
C LEU A 279 -13.11 -7.82 23.94
N CYS A 280 -13.95 -8.45 24.76
CA CYS A 280 -13.74 -8.49 26.21
C CYS A 280 -12.37 -9.07 26.58
N LEU A 281 -11.93 -10.13 25.88
CA LEU A 281 -10.59 -10.68 26.09
C LEU A 281 -9.49 -9.65 25.80
N HIS A 282 -9.60 -8.90 24.70
CA HIS A 282 -8.62 -7.88 24.35
C HIS A 282 -8.64 -6.72 25.35
N ILE A 283 -9.81 -6.27 25.81
CA ILE A 283 -9.95 -5.23 26.84
C ILE A 283 -9.25 -5.67 28.13
N ARG A 284 -9.60 -6.85 28.68
CA ARG A 284 -9.07 -7.32 29.97
C ARG A 284 -7.56 -7.58 29.94
N THR A 285 -7.05 -8.03 28.79
CA THR A 285 -5.62 -8.29 28.60
C THR A 285 -4.86 -7.06 28.08
N ASN A 286 -5.54 -5.94 27.90
CA ASN A 286 -5.01 -4.68 27.36
C ASN A 286 -4.30 -4.86 26.01
N GLN A 287 -4.88 -5.67 25.12
CA GLN A 287 -4.40 -5.89 23.76
C GLN A 287 -5.01 -4.85 22.81
N GLN A 288 -4.15 -4.01 22.24
CA GLN A 288 -4.52 -2.95 21.30
C GLN A 288 -4.61 -3.51 19.86
N VAL A 289 -5.60 -4.37 19.62
CA VAL A 289 -5.84 -5.02 18.32
C VAL A 289 -6.68 -4.09 17.44
N PRO A 290 -6.25 -3.75 16.21
CA PRO A 290 -6.99 -2.82 15.35
C PRO A 290 -8.43 -3.23 14.97
N THR A 291 -8.77 -4.52 15.01
CA THR A 291 -10.16 -4.97 14.79
C THR A 291 -11.07 -4.76 15.98
N SER A 292 -10.48 -4.52 17.15
CA SER A 292 -11.19 -4.29 18.40
C SER A 292 -11.37 -2.81 18.73
N ASP A 293 -10.74 -1.93 17.96
CA ASP A 293 -10.96 -0.48 18.01
C ASP A 293 -12.21 -0.15 17.17
N VAL A 294 -13.38 -0.48 17.72
CA VAL A 294 -14.68 -0.41 17.05
C VAL A 294 -15.08 1.04 16.79
N ASN A 295 -14.67 1.95 17.67
CA ASN A 295 -15.01 3.37 17.56
C ASN A 295 -13.96 4.20 16.81
N GLY A 296 -12.79 3.62 16.52
CA GLY A 296 -11.71 4.23 15.75
C GLY A 296 -10.96 5.34 16.49
N ASP A 297 -10.98 5.34 17.82
CA ASP A 297 -10.28 6.33 18.67
C ASP A 297 -8.81 5.97 18.96
N GLY A 298 -8.39 4.77 18.55
CA GLY A 298 -7.04 4.25 18.70
C GLY A 298 -6.77 3.56 20.05
N GLN A 299 -7.80 3.32 20.87
CA GLN A 299 -7.69 2.62 22.16
C GLN A 299 -8.76 1.54 22.29
N VAL A 300 -8.37 0.27 22.40
CA VAL A 300 -9.27 -0.83 22.73
C VAL A 300 -9.64 -0.78 24.22
N ASN A 301 -10.88 -0.41 24.53
CA ASN A 301 -11.41 -0.22 25.89
C ASN A 301 -12.95 -0.41 25.97
N ASP A 302 -13.56 -0.17 27.14
CA ASP A 302 -15.00 -0.36 27.40
C ASP A 302 -15.92 0.48 26.49
N THR A 303 -15.39 1.56 25.90
CA THR A 303 -16.11 2.36 24.91
C THR A 303 -16.34 1.56 23.63
N ASP A 304 -15.37 0.76 23.19
CA ASP A 304 -15.53 -0.14 22.04
C ASP A 304 -16.56 -1.22 22.31
N LEU A 305 -16.58 -1.77 23.52
CA LEU A 305 -17.62 -2.74 23.91
C LEU A 305 -19.01 -2.09 23.86
N SER A 306 -19.12 -0.86 24.37
CA SER A 306 -20.37 -0.11 24.34
C SER A 306 -20.85 0.17 22.91
N ASP A 307 -19.93 0.53 22.02
CA ASP A 307 -20.22 0.79 20.60
C ASP A 307 -20.51 -0.50 19.82
N LEU A 308 -19.84 -1.62 20.15
CA LEU A 308 -20.14 -2.93 19.58
C LEU A 308 -21.57 -3.36 19.96
N ILE A 309 -21.91 -3.35 21.25
CA ILE A 309 -23.23 -3.80 21.72
C ILE A 309 -24.35 -2.84 21.28
N GLY A 310 -24.19 -1.54 21.52
CA GLY A 310 -25.25 -0.56 21.32
C GLY A 310 -25.30 0.04 19.91
N GLY A 311 -24.16 0.17 19.24
CA GLY A 311 -24.04 0.76 17.91
C GLY A 311 -24.15 -0.27 16.80
N VAL A 312 -23.34 -1.33 16.87
CA VAL A 312 -23.22 -2.36 15.84
C VAL A 312 -24.32 -3.42 15.96
N PHE A 313 -24.41 -4.14 17.10
CA PHE A 313 -25.45 -5.13 17.36
C PHE A 313 -26.82 -4.51 17.60
N GLN A 314 -26.87 -3.21 17.91
CA GLN A 314 -28.10 -2.47 18.23
C GLN A 314 -28.93 -3.10 19.36
N THR A 315 -28.26 -3.75 20.30
CA THR A 315 -28.87 -4.38 21.48
C THR A 315 -28.40 -3.71 22.77
N SER A 316 -28.57 -4.36 23.91
CA SER A 316 -28.13 -3.89 25.22
C SER A 316 -27.38 -4.97 25.97
N VAL A 317 -26.58 -4.54 26.95
CA VAL A 317 -25.95 -5.46 27.91
C VAL A 317 -27.00 -6.39 28.50
N GLY A 318 -26.65 -7.66 28.68
CA GLY A 318 -27.58 -8.68 29.15
C GLY A 318 -28.14 -9.60 28.07
N ASP A 319 -28.23 -9.14 26.82
CA ASP A 319 -28.70 -9.94 25.68
C ASP A 319 -27.57 -10.86 25.15
N VAL A 320 -27.42 -12.04 25.74
CA VAL A 320 -26.29 -12.95 25.44
C VAL A 320 -26.50 -13.79 24.20
N ASN A 321 -27.73 -13.91 23.72
CA ASN A 321 -28.05 -14.61 22.49
C ASN A 321 -28.10 -13.67 21.26
N LEU A 322 -28.00 -12.36 21.49
CA LEU A 322 -27.99 -11.27 20.50
C LEU A 322 -29.25 -11.25 19.63
N ASP A 323 -30.40 -11.62 20.19
CA ASP A 323 -31.70 -11.57 19.51
C ASP A 323 -32.35 -10.17 19.51
N GLY A 324 -31.69 -9.21 20.17
CA GLY A 324 -32.12 -7.82 20.31
C GLY A 324 -32.91 -7.54 21.59
N THR A 325 -33.14 -8.54 22.44
CA THR A 325 -33.95 -8.42 23.64
C THR A 325 -33.26 -9.06 24.84
N PHE A 326 -32.86 -8.25 25.83
CA PHE A 326 -32.46 -8.79 27.12
C PHE A 326 -33.69 -9.28 27.91
N ASP A 327 -33.88 -10.59 28.05
CA ASP A 327 -35.00 -11.20 28.76
C ASP A 327 -34.63 -12.45 29.61
N SER A 328 -35.64 -13.17 30.08
CA SER A 328 -35.43 -14.36 30.91
C SER A 328 -34.67 -15.50 30.21
N ALA A 329 -34.71 -15.57 28.87
CA ALA A 329 -33.97 -16.57 28.10
C ALA A 329 -32.45 -16.35 28.24
N ASP A 330 -31.99 -15.10 28.24
CA ASP A 330 -30.57 -14.77 28.46
C ASP A 330 -30.11 -15.19 29.85
N LEU A 331 -30.90 -14.86 30.87
CA LEU A 331 -30.60 -15.23 32.24
C LEU A 331 -30.53 -16.76 32.40
N VAL A 332 -31.41 -17.49 31.71
CA VAL A 332 -31.36 -18.96 31.69
C VAL A 332 -30.07 -19.45 31.05
N LEU A 333 -29.61 -18.85 29.95
CA LEU A 333 -28.36 -19.23 29.28
C LEU A 333 -27.13 -19.04 30.18
N ILE A 334 -26.98 -17.87 30.80
CA ILE A 334 -25.80 -17.59 31.65
C ILE A 334 -25.81 -18.44 32.93
N PHE A 335 -26.97 -18.65 33.57
CA PHE A 335 -27.02 -19.50 34.77
C PHE A 335 -26.86 -20.99 34.46
N GLN A 336 -27.07 -21.41 33.21
CA GLN A 336 -26.72 -22.77 32.76
C GLN A 336 -25.23 -22.97 32.57
N ALA A 337 -24.45 -21.91 32.30
CA ALA A 337 -22.99 -21.99 32.25
C ALA A 337 -22.41 -22.34 33.62
N GLY A 338 -23.05 -21.86 34.71
CA GLY A 338 -22.70 -22.24 36.08
C GLY A 338 -21.51 -21.47 36.66
N GLU A 339 -21.17 -20.32 36.07
CA GLU A 339 -19.99 -19.50 36.44
C GLU A 339 -20.31 -18.41 37.47
N TYR A 340 -21.59 -18.23 37.85
CA TYR A 340 -22.00 -17.20 38.80
C TYR A 340 -21.41 -17.41 40.20
N GLU A 341 -20.59 -16.45 40.65
CA GLU A 341 -19.93 -16.48 41.97
C GLU A 341 -19.25 -17.84 42.26
N ASP A 342 -18.61 -18.44 41.25
CA ASP A 342 -17.86 -19.67 41.42
C ASP A 342 -16.46 -19.43 42.03
N SER A 343 -15.58 -20.43 42.01
CA SER A 343 -14.21 -20.32 42.53
C SER A 343 -13.13 -20.29 41.45
N ASP A 344 -13.53 -20.34 40.18
CA ASP A 344 -12.67 -20.58 39.03
C ASP A 344 -12.34 -19.26 38.33
N LEU A 345 -11.32 -18.57 38.83
CA LEU A 345 -10.99 -17.21 38.38
C LEU A 345 -10.67 -17.11 36.87
N GLY A 346 -11.21 -16.09 36.22
CA GLY A 346 -10.94 -15.71 34.84
C GLY A 346 -11.55 -16.65 33.80
N ASN A 347 -12.53 -17.48 34.19
CA ASN A 347 -13.18 -18.44 33.30
C ASN A 347 -14.33 -17.82 32.48
N SER A 348 -14.83 -16.64 32.90
CA SER A 348 -16.05 -16.07 32.37
C SER A 348 -15.82 -15.27 31.08
N GLN A 349 -16.84 -15.31 30.23
CA GLN A 349 -16.94 -14.60 28.97
C GLN A 349 -18.23 -13.78 28.97
N TRP A 350 -18.33 -12.81 28.07
CA TRP A 350 -19.53 -11.99 27.95
C TRP A 350 -20.79 -12.85 27.71
N SER A 351 -20.65 -13.90 26.90
CA SER A 351 -21.70 -14.89 26.65
C SER A 351 -22.10 -15.73 27.88
N THR A 352 -21.27 -15.78 28.92
CA THR A 352 -21.52 -16.54 30.15
C THR A 352 -21.78 -15.65 31.37
N GLY A 353 -21.79 -14.31 31.19
CA GLY A 353 -22.24 -13.34 32.17
C GLY A 353 -21.24 -12.24 32.54
N ASP A 354 -19.99 -12.29 32.04
CA ASP A 354 -18.95 -11.27 32.27
C ASP A 354 -19.20 -10.02 31.40
N TRP A 355 -20.08 -9.14 31.87
CA TRP A 355 -20.55 -7.97 31.13
C TRP A 355 -19.72 -6.71 31.39
N ASN A 356 -18.79 -6.78 32.34
CA ASN A 356 -17.80 -5.74 32.60
C ASN A 356 -16.39 -6.09 32.05
N CYS A 357 -16.24 -7.27 31.44
CA CYS A 357 -15.01 -7.84 30.89
C CYS A 357 -13.89 -8.05 31.93
N ASP A 358 -14.16 -8.22 33.22
CA ASP A 358 -13.14 -8.46 34.23
C ASP A 358 -12.71 -9.93 34.36
N GLY A 359 -13.41 -10.83 33.67
CA GLY A 359 -13.15 -12.26 33.64
C GLY A 359 -13.96 -13.10 34.62
N GLU A 360 -14.84 -12.48 35.41
CA GLU A 360 -15.72 -13.15 36.37
C GLU A 360 -17.19 -12.88 36.02
N PHE A 361 -18.09 -13.80 36.38
CA PHE A 361 -19.53 -13.52 36.40
C PHE A 361 -19.98 -13.39 37.86
N ASP A 362 -20.20 -12.16 38.31
CA ASP A 362 -20.61 -11.90 39.69
C ASP A 362 -21.78 -10.91 39.82
N SER A 363 -22.08 -10.54 41.07
CA SER A 363 -23.16 -9.59 41.37
C SER A 363 -22.97 -8.23 40.68
N SER A 364 -21.74 -7.82 40.37
CA SER A 364 -21.43 -6.56 39.70
C SER A 364 -21.89 -6.56 38.24
N ASP A 365 -21.77 -7.68 37.53
CA ASP A 365 -22.27 -7.84 36.16
C ASP A 365 -23.78 -7.75 36.11
N LEU A 366 -24.47 -8.48 36.99
CA LEU A 366 -25.93 -8.40 37.09
C LEU A 366 -26.37 -6.96 37.37
N VAL A 367 -25.66 -6.24 38.25
CA VAL A 367 -25.96 -4.82 38.49
C VAL A 367 -25.81 -4.00 37.21
N ILE A 368 -24.75 -4.21 36.43
CA ILE A 368 -24.54 -3.53 35.15
C ILE A 368 -25.68 -3.86 34.18
N ALA A 369 -25.98 -5.14 33.94
CA ALA A 369 -27.05 -5.54 33.04
C ALA A 369 -28.43 -5.04 33.46
N PHE A 370 -28.77 -5.00 34.74
CA PHE A 370 -30.07 -4.46 35.15
C PHE A 370 -30.11 -2.92 35.21
N GLN A 371 -28.96 -2.25 35.25
CA GLN A 371 -28.90 -0.79 35.19
C GLN A 371 -28.86 -0.25 33.76
N THR A 372 -28.17 -0.94 32.86
CA THR A 372 -27.89 -0.48 31.48
C THR A 372 -28.60 -1.35 30.45
N GLY A 373 -28.76 -2.65 30.72
CA GLY A 373 -29.54 -3.58 29.95
C GLY A 373 -31.03 -3.33 30.09
N ARG A 374 -31.73 -3.30 28.96
CA ARG A 374 -33.15 -2.96 28.92
C ARG A 374 -34.00 -4.20 29.16
N TYR A 375 -33.89 -4.78 30.36
CA TYR A 375 -34.56 -6.05 30.69
C TYR A 375 -36.06 -6.01 30.40
N GLN A 376 -36.56 -7.01 29.67
CA GLN A 376 -37.96 -7.21 29.34
C GLN A 376 -38.47 -8.48 30.04
N ALA A 377 -39.56 -8.33 30.78
CA ALA A 377 -40.12 -9.36 31.65
C ALA A 377 -41.26 -10.16 31.01
#